data_AF-A0A7W0PRZ4-F1
#
_entry.id   AF-A0A7W0PRZ4-F1
#
_cell.length_a   1.000
_cell.length_b   1.000
_cell.length_c   1.000
_cell.angle_alpha   90.00
_cell.angle_beta   90.00
_cell.angle_gamma   90.00
#
_symmetry.space_group_name_H-M   'P 1'
#
loop_
_entity.id
_entity.type
_entity.pdbx_description
1 polymer ?
#
loop_
_entity_poly.entity_id
_entity_poly.type
_entity_poly.pdbx_seq_one_letter_code
_entity_poly.pdbx_strand_id
1 'polypeptide(L)'
;SLTLGKAVTVPPPVGKPTLVVACSRKTVVATVRPAKGSAVSSVIFLINGKTVATDKQAPFVARIGTKGLAAQLKVTARVRVSAKTVVLTKAIRRC
;
A
#
# COMPACT_ATOMS: atom_id res chain seq x y z
N SER A 1 29.44 -42.27 2.86
CA SER A 1 28.85 -41.18 2.07
C SER A 1 27.81 -40.46 2.91
N LEU A 2 28.06 -39.21 3.33
CA LEU A 2 27.10 -38.40 4.10
C LEU A 2 26.32 -37.50 3.14
N THR A 3 25.02 -37.74 3.01
CA THR A 3 24.09 -36.91 2.24
C THR A 3 23.87 -35.58 2.95
N LEU A 4 24.29 -34.49 2.31
CA LEU A 4 24.05 -33.12 2.77
C LEU A 4 22.55 -32.82 2.69
N GLY A 5 21.87 -32.85 3.84
CA GLY A 5 20.46 -32.49 3.95
C GLY A 5 20.24 -31.05 3.49
N LYS A 6 19.46 -30.87 2.44
CA LYS A 6 19.04 -29.56 1.92
C LYS A 6 18.28 -28.82 3.02
N ALA A 7 18.91 -27.81 3.61
CA ALA A 7 18.25 -26.95 4.59
C ALA A 7 17.04 -26.30 3.93
N VAL A 8 15.84 -26.70 4.33
CA VAL A 8 14.60 -26.01 3.96
C VAL A 8 14.62 -24.69 4.70
N THR A 9 15.19 -23.66 4.09
CA THR A 9 15.12 -22.31 4.64
C THR A 9 13.65 -21.90 4.55
N VAL A 10 12.91 -22.03 5.64
CA VAL A 10 11.57 -21.44 5.75
C VAL A 10 11.77 -19.94 5.52
N PRO A 11 11.27 -19.36 4.41
CA PRO A 11 11.44 -17.93 4.19
C PRO A 11 10.83 -17.19 5.38
N PRO A 12 11.50 -16.15 5.90
CA PRO A 12 11.00 -15.40 7.05
C PRO A 12 9.56 -14.95 6.77
N PRO A 13 8.70 -14.86 7.80
CA PRO A 13 7.31 -14.46 7.63
C PRO A 13 7.23 -13.15 6.84
N VAL A 14 6.53 -13.20 5.71
CA VAL A 14 6.33 -12.04 4.84
C VAL A 14 5.60 -10.97 5.65
N GLY A 15 6.25 -9.84 5.88
CA GLY A 15 5.65 -8.75 6.64
C GLY A 15 4.44 -8.15 5.91
N LYS A 16 3.55 -7.51 6.67
CA LYS A 16 2.38 -6.83 6.09
C LYS A 16 2.76 -5.43 5.58
N PRO A 17 2.37 -5.06 4.35
CA PRO A 17 2.58 -3.70 3.87
C PRO A 17 1.79 -2.70 4.73
N THR A 18 2.26 -1.45 4.77
CA THR A 18 1.61 -0.38 5.54
C THR A 18 1.22 0.80 4.66
N LEU A 19 0.19 1.54 5.09
CA LEU A 19 -0.30 2.74 4.42
C LEU A 19 -0.10 3.94 5.33
N VAL A 20 0.70 4.90 4.86
CA VAL A 20 0.86 6.21 5.50
C VAL A 20 0.11 7.23 4.66
N VAL A 21 -0.66 8.08 5.33
CA VAL A 21 -1.39 9.17 4.68
C VAL A 21 -0.97 10.47 5.35
N ALA A 22 -0.39 11.37 4.56
CA ALA A 22 -0.16 12.76 4.93
C ALA A 22 -1.21 13.62 4.23
N CYS A 23 -1.67 14.66 4.90
CA CYS A 23 -2.80 15.47 4.44
C CYS A 23 -2.51 16.93 4.79
N SER A 24 -2.70 17.78 3.80
CA SER A 24 -2.51 19.23 3.83
C SER A 24 -3.67 19.87 3.08
N ARG A 25 -3.99 21.15 3.35
CA ARG A 25 -5.21 21.81 2.85
C ARG A 25 -5.55 21.53 1.38
N LYS A 26 -4.53 21.43 0.51
CA LYS A 26 -4.70 21.23 -0.94
C LYS A 26 -4.36 19.82 -1.44
N THR A 27 -3.69 18.99 -0.65
CA THR A 27 -3.07 17.75 -1.12
C THR A 27 -3.14 16.65 -0.06
N VAL A 28 -3.60 15.47 -0.48
CA VAL A 28 -3.45 14.21 0.23
C VAL A 28 -2.33 13.41 -0.43
N VAL A 29 -1.39 12.92 0.37
CA VAL A 29 -0.30 12.03 -0.07
C VAL A 29 -0.50 10.68 0.59
N ALA A 30 -0.73 9.65 -0.22
CA ALA A 30 -0.83 8.27 0.23
C ALA A 30 0.43 7.51 -0.21
N THR A 31 1.12 6.92 0.76
CA THR A 31 2.34 6.14 0.53
C THR A 31 2.14 4.72 1.04
N VAL A 32 2.35 3.74 0.17
CA VAL A 32 2.42 2.33 0.59
C VAL A 32 3.87 1.95 0.78
N ARG A 33 4.19 1.42 1.96
CA ARG A 33 5.52 0.85 2.26
C ARG A 33 5.41 -0.67 2.23
N PRO A 34 6.04 -1.34 1.25
CA PRO A 34 6.21 -2.79 1.28
C PRO A 34 6.94 -3.20 2.56
N ALA A 35 6.56 -4.33 3.15
CA ALA A 35 7.36 -4.90 4.22
C ALA A 35 8.59 -5.62 3.63
N LYS A 36 9.59 -5.86 4.48
CA LYS A 36 10.78 -6.63 4.08
C LYS A 36 10.36 -8.03 3.60
N GLY A 37 10.85 -8.41 2.43
CA GLY A 37 10.51 -9.69 1.79
C GLY A 37 9.16 -9.73 1.07
N SER A 38 8.39 -8.64 1.04
CA SER A 38 7.11 -8.57 0.34
C SER A 38 7.27 -8.02 -1.07
N ALA A 39 7.10 -8.86 -2.08
CA ALA A 39 7.05 -8.44 -3.48
C ALA A 39 5.69 -7.79 -3.80
N VAL A 40 5.65 -6.46 -3.83
CA VAL A 40 4.49 -5.69 -4.25
C VAL A 40 4.58 -5.43 -5.76
N SER A 41 3.59 -5.86 -6.53
CA SER A 41 3.56 -5.66 -8.00
C SER A 41 2.69 -4.49 -8.45
N SER A 42 1.71 -4.09 -7.65
CA SER A 42 0.88 -2.93 -7.92
C SER A 42 0.14 -2.43 -6.68
N VAL A 43 -0.15 -1.15 -6.63
CA VAL A 43 -1.02 -0.51 -5.65
C VAL A 43 -2.08 0.31 -6.36
N ILE A 44 -3.35 0.07 -6.05
CA ILE A 44 -4.47 0.92 -6.48
C ILE A 44 -4.88 1.77 -5.29
N PHE A 45 -4.81 3.08 -5.44
CA PHE A 45 -5.26 4.05 -4.45
C PHE A 45 -6.70 4.49 -4.76
N LEU A 46 -7.52 4.52 -3.71
CA LEU A 46 -8.91 4.93 -3.77
C LEU A 46 -9.18 6.00 -2.72
N ILE A 47 -10.03 6.96 -3.07
CA ILE A 47 -10.63 7.92 -2.14
C ILE A 47 -12.15 7.70 -2.15
N ASN A 48 -12.73 7.44 -0.97
CA ASN A 48 -14.17 7.20 -0.82
C ASN A 48 -14.70 6.12 -1.79
N GLY A 49 -13.89 5.10 -2.04
CA GLY A 49 -14.22 3.98 -2.93
C GLY A 49 -13.96 4.22 -4.42
N LYS A 50 -13.60 5.44 -4.85
CA LYS A 50 -13.22 5.72 -6.24
C LYS A 50 -11.72 5.62 -6.45
N THR A 51 -11.28 4.89 -7.47
CA THR A 51 -9.87 4.82 -7.88
C THR A 51 -9.36 6.19 -8.32
N VAL A 52 -8.24 6.62 -7.76
CA VAL A 52 -7.59 7.90 -8.09
C VAL A 52 -6.21 7.72 -8.70
N ALA A 53 -5.53 6.61 -8.41
CA ALA A 53 -4.23 6.29 -8.98
C ALA A 53 -3.99 4.78 -8.95
N THR A 54 -3.21 4.31 -9.91
CA THR A 54 -2.60 2.97 -9.89
C THR A 54 -1.10 3.15 -10.07
N ASP A 55 -0.32 2.56 -9.17
CA ASP A 55 1.14 2.60 -9.23
C ASP A 55 1.68 1.16 -9.27
N LYS A 56 2.64 0.91 -10.15
CA LYS A 56 3.27 -0.40 -10.34
C LYS A 56 4.76 -0.40 -9.99
N GLN A 57 5.30 0.75 -9.58
CA GLN A 57 6.71 0.90 -9.27
C GLN A 57 6.91 1.54 -7.90
N ALA A 58 7.78 0.94 -7.08
CA ALA A 58 8.19 1.56 -5.84
C ALA A 58 8.86 2.91 -6.15
N PRO A 59 8.59 3.99 -5.38
CA PRO A 59 8.09 4.00 -3.99
C PRO A 59 6.56 4.08 -3.76
N PHE A 60 5.70 3.61 -4.67
CA PHE A 60 4.23 3.50 -4.50
C PHE A 60 3.57 4.70 -3.81
N VAL A 61 3.44 5.81 -4.53
CA VAL A 61 2.94 7.08 -3.99
C VAL A 61 1.82 7.65 -4.87
N ALA A 62 0.71 8.00 -4.24
CA ALA A 62 -0.33 8.83 -4.86
C ALA A 62 -0.36 10.22 -4.24
N ARG A 63 -0.33 11.25 -5.08
CA ARG A 63 -0.58 12.65 -4.70
C ARG A 63 -1.91 13.09 -5.28
N ILE A 64 -2.84 13.49 -4.42
CA ILE A 64 -4.24 13.70 -4.77
C ILE A 64 -4.64 15.12 -4.33
N GLY A 65 -5.19 15.91 -5.25
CA GLY A 65 -5.74 17.22 -4.91
C GLY A 65 -7.02 17.10 -4.07
N THR A 66 -7.19 17.96 -3.08
CA THR A 66 -8.39 17.95 -2.20
C THR A 66 -9.59 18.68 -2.79
N LYS A 67 -9.43 19.39 -3.91
CA LYS A 67 -10.51 20.15 -4.56
C LYS A 67 -11.66 19.21 -4.93
N GLY A 68 -12.87 19.53 -4.46
CA GLY A 68 -14.07 18.74 -4.74
C GLY A 68 -14.17 17.43 -3.95
N LEU A 69 -13.25 17.17 -3.03
CA LEU A 69 -13.37 16.04 -2.12
C LEU A 69 -14.18 16.41 -0.86
N ALA A 70 -14.82 15.42 -0.24
CA ALA A 70 -15.56 15.60 1.01
C ALA A 70 -14.62 15.96 2.17
N ALA A 71 -15.16 16.60 3.22
CA ALA A 71 -14.37 16.95 4.42
C ALA A 71 -13.83 15.72 5.19
N GLN A 72 -14.51 14.57 5.05
CA GLN A 72 -14.08 13.29 5.55
C GLN A 72 -13.72 12.38 4.38
N LEU A 73 -12.50 11.85 4.40
CA LEU A 73 -11.98 10.98 3.36
C LEU A 73 -11.63 9.62 3.94
N LYS A 74 -12.01 8.58 3.19
CA LYS A 74 -11.56 7.21 3.38
C LYS A 74 -10.53 6.91 2.29
N VAL A 75 -9.26 6.92 2.67
CA VAL A 75 -8.16 6.55 1.78
C VAL A 75 -7.97 5.04 1.86
N THR A 76 -8.03 4.37 0.73
CA THR A 76 -7.81 2.92 0.64
C THR A 76 -6.69 2.64 -0.34
N ALA A 77 -5.78 1.74 0.01
CA ALA A 77 -4.79 1.17 -0.89
C ALA A 77 -5.05 -0.33 -1.04
N ARG A 78 -5.31 -0.78 -2.27
CA ARG A 78 -5.35 -2.20 -2.64
C ARG A 78 -3.98 -2.59 -3.15
N VAL A 79 -3.24 -3.33 -2.33
CA VAL A 79 -1.85 -3.71 -2.58
C VAL A 79 -1.81 -5.14 -3.10
N ARG A 80 -1.30 -5.33 -4.31
CA ARG A 80 -1.04 -6.65 -4.89
C ARG A 80 0.29 -7.17 -4.36
N VAL A 81 0.26 -8.20 -3.52
CA VAL A 81 1.45 -8.87 -2.97
C VAL A 81 1.48 -10.29 -3.49
N SER A 82 2.38 -10.58 -4.42
CA SER A 82 2.42 -11.86 -5.16
C SER A 82 1.02 -12.24 -5.69
N ALA A 83 0.49 -13.41 -5.32
CA ALA A 83 -0.82 -13.89 -5.70
C ALA A 83 -1.99 -13.38 -4.82
N LYS A 84 -1.73 -12.53 -3.81
CA LYS A 84 -2.74 -12.01 -2.86
C LYS A 84 -2.98 -10.51 -3.00
N THR A 85 -4.10 -10.03 -2.48
CA THR A 85 -4.42 -8.60 -2.37
C THR A 85 -4.62 -8.23 -0.92
N VAL A 86 -3.87 -7.23 -0.45
CA VAL A 86 -4.00 -6.66 0.90
C VAL A 86 -4.71 -5.32 0.77
N VAL A 87 -5.76 -5.10 1.56
CA VAL A 87 -6.49 -3.84 1.59
C VAL A 87 -6.10 -3.07 2.85
N LEU A 88 -5.53 -1.88 2.65
CA LEU A 88 -5.15 -0.96 3.71
C LEU A 88 -6.10 0.22 3.65
N THR A 89 -6.61 0.67 4.79
CA THR A 89 -7.54 1.81 4.83
C THR A 89 -7.15 2.76 5.94
N LYS A 90 -7.24 4.06 5.66
CA LYS A 90 -7.06 5.12 6.65
C LYS A 90 -8.12 6.20 6.43
N ALA A 91 -8.85 6.52 7.50
CA ALA A 91 -9.74 7.66 7.50
C ALA A 91 -8.96 8.91 7.88
N ILE A 92 -9.21 10.01 7.18
CA ILE A 92 -8.71 11.34 7.52
C ILE A 92 -9.90 12.30 7.59
N ARG A 93 -9.86 13.21 8.57
CA ARG A 93 -10.84 14.29 8.72
C ARG A 93 -10.08 15.60 8.70
N ARG A 94 -10.52 16.53 7.84
CA ARG A 94 -9.97 17.89 7.73
C ARG A 94 -8.45 17.90 7.47
N CYS A 95 -8.09 18.10 6.20
CA CYS A 95 -6.82 18.72 5.86
C CYS A 95 -6.91 20.24 6.07
#